data_AF-A0A1H9GJX3-F1
#
_entry.id   AF-A0A1H9GJX3-F1
#
_cell.length_a   1.000
_cell.length_b   1.000
_cell.length_c   1.000
_cell.angle_alpha   90.00
_cell.angle_beta   90.00
_cell.angle_gamma   90.00
#
_symmetry.space_group_name_H-M   'P 1'
#
loop_
_entity.id
_entity.type
_entity.pdbx_description
1 polymer ?
#
loop_
_entity_poly.entity_id
_entity_poly.type
_entity_poly.pdbx_seq_one_letter_code
_entity_poly.pdbx_strand_id
1 'polypeptide(L)'
;MPAFAWFQGWKGHVAIALIALLLLVAPRLITAAPLDMLDSEQANGRFVDPAEESAQNFPGSAFFYAEGAFDPVPGVDTVKSEHVLGLEAVKAAPAAIFRGMSALDSYRALNCLTSAIYYEAANEPDEGQRAVAQVVLNRVRSPLWPNSVCGVVYQGSERTDFHCQFTFSCDGSMARMPVAAAWARARRVAQDALNGQVYAPVGLATHYHTLAVRPVWSSSLQAVAVIGAHIFYRNPGFNGTAAAFSDVYLGRETISGPARTSWPAKPVQPVEMLGAPYMPPATALPAPSAAPVTGWSAPAAPAAPQDSLPESTIRPEYRNSGRPLI
;
A
#
# COMPACT_ATOMS: atom_id res chain seq x y z
N MET A 1 41.43 -53.37 7.90
CA MET A 1 41.79 -52.34 6.88
C MET A 1 42.12 -53.11 5.61
N PRO A 2 41.43 -52.91 4.46
CA PRO A 2 41.27 -51.60 3.80
C PRO A 2 39.87 -51.35 3.19
N ALA A 3 39.33 -50.13 3.36
CA ALA A 3 38.06 -49.71 2.76
C ALA A 3 38.19 -48.31 2.16
N PHE A 4 39.21 -48.06 1.32
CA PHE A 4 39.36 -46.77 0.63
C PHE A 4 40.16 -46.93 -0.68
N ALA A 5 39.67 -47.74 -1.61
CA ALA A 5 40.31 -47.90 -2.93
C ALA A 5 39.34 -47.72 -4.11
N TRP A 6 38.18 -47.06 -3.90
CA TRP A 6 37.13 -46.94 -4.91
C TRP A 6 36.94 -45.55 -5.53
N PHE A 7 37.79 -44.57 -5.18
CA PHE A 7 37.66 -43.18 -5.68
C PHE A 7 38.96 -42.64 -6.32
N GLN A 8 39.60 -43.41 -7.21
CA GLN A 8 40.74 -42.92 -8.02
C GLN A 8 40.57 -43.11 -9.54
N GLY A 9 39.36 -43.43 -9.99
CA GLY A 9 39.04 -43.50 -11.42
C GLY A 9 38.21 -42.30 -11.88
N TRP A 10 38.28 -41.96 -13.17
CA TRP A 10 37.46 -40.94 -13.85
C TRP A 10 35.98 -40.97 -13.43
N LYS A 11 35.43 -42.18 -13.24
CA LYS A 11 34.04 -42.39 -12.79
C LYS A 11 33.75 -41.82 -11.40
N GLY A 12 34.71 -41.85 -10.48
CA GLY A 12 34.60 -41.26 -9.14
C GLY A 12 34.60 -39.73 -9.19
N HIS A 13 35.43 -39.13 -10.05
CA HIS A 13 35.43 -37.68 -10.25
C HIS A 13 34.14 -37.18 -10.92
N VAL A 14 33.58 -37.93 -11.87
CA VAL A 14 32.27 -37.61 -12.48
C VAL A 14 31.14 -37.69 -11.46
N ALA A 15 31.14 -38.71 -10.59
CA ALA A 15 30.13 -38.84 -9.53
C ALA A 15 30.19 -37.68 -8.53
N ILE A 16 31.40 -37.28 -8.12
CA ILE A 16 31.60 -36.13 -7.22
C ILE A 16 31.17 -34.82 -7.90
N ALA A 17 31.49 -34.63 -9.19
CA ALA A 17 31.08 -33.45 -9.94
C ALA A 17 29.56 -33.35 -10.10
N LEU A 18 28.87 -34.47 -10.36
CA LEU A 18 27.41 -34.50 -10.45
C LEU A 18 26.73 -34.21 -9.11
N ILE A 19 27.24 -34.77 -8.00
CA ILE A 19 26.72 -34.49 -6.66
C ILE A 19 26.96 -33.02 -6.29
N ALA A 20 28.14 -32.46 -6.59
CA ALA A 20 28.43 -31.05 -6.37
C ALA A 20 27.51 -30.13 -7.19
N LEU A 21 27.23 -30.48 -8.45
CA LEU A 21 26.29 -29.75 -9.31
C LEU A 21 24.86 -29.84 -8.75
N LEU A 22 24.43 -31.01 -8.29
CA LEU A 22 23.11 -31.20 -7.67
C LEU A 22 22.97 -30.39 -6.38
N LEU A 23 24.01 -30.32 -5.54
CA LEU A 23 24.03 -29.51 -4.32
C LEU A 23 24.09 -27.99 -4.60
N LEU A 24 24.64 -27.57 -5.74
CA LEU A 24 24.63 -26.18 -6.19
C LEU A 24 23.28 -25.75 -6.80
N VAL A 25 22.57 -26.68 -7.44
CA VAL A 25 21.29 -26.41 -8.14
C VAL A 25 20.07 -26.62 -7.23
N ALA A 26 20.08 -27.59 -6.33
CA ALA A 26 18.96 -27.91 -5.43
C ALA A 26 18.47 -26.72 -4.57
N PRO A 27 19.33 -25.86 -4.01
CA PRO A 27 18.87 -24.68 -3.26
C PRO A 27 18.13 -23.66 -4.12
N ARG A 28 18.36 -23.65 -5.45
CA ARG A 28 17.69 -22.75 -6.40
C ARG A 28 16.37 -23.26 -6.93
N LEU A 29 16.08 -24.55 -6.77
CA LEU A 29 14.79 -25.16 -7.14
C LEU A 29 13.77 -25.05 -6.00
N ILE A 30 14.22 -24.95 -4.74
CA ILE A 30 13.33 -24.89 -3.57
C ILE A 30 12.75 -23.47 -3.34
N THR A 31 13.37 -22.43 -3.90
CA THR A 31 12.89 -21.03 -3.77
C THR A 31 11.89 -20.61 -4.84
N ALA A 32 11.50 -21.52 -5.74
CA ALA A 32 10.58 -21.24 -6.85
C ALA A 32 9.24 -21.98 -6.70
N ALA A 33 8.59 -21.83 -5.53
CA ALA A 33 7.13 -21.93 -5.29
C ALA A 33 6.90 -21.95 -3.75
N PRO A 34 5.95 -21.16 -3.19
CA PRO A 34 4.60 -20.96 -3.70
C PRO A 34 4.16 -19.48 -3.62
N LEU A 35 4.75 -18.59 -4.42
CA LEU A 35 4.14 -17.26 -4.65
C LEU A 35 3.16 -17.30 -5.84
N ASP A 36 3.42 -18.17 -6.82
CA ASP A 36 2.57 -18.34 -8.01
C ASP A 36 1.15 -18.88 -7.70
N MET A 37 0.93 -19.51 -6.54
CA MET A 37 -0.40 -19.99 -6.17
C MET A 37 -1.35 -18.86 -5.74
N LEU A 38 -0.83 -17.70 -5.32
CA LEU A 38 -1.66 -16.53 -4.97
C LEU A 38 -2.00 -15.67 -6.20
N ASP A 39 -1.19 -15.74 -7.26
CA ASP A 39 -1.49 -15.07 -8.55
C ASP A 39 -2.44 -15.92 -9.43
N SER A 40 -2.65 -17.19 -9.08
CA SER A 40 -3.49 -18.11 -9.87
C SER A 40 -4.99 -17.77 -9.87
N GLU A 41 -5.49 -16.97 -8.93
CA GLU A 41 -6.87 -16.46 -8.96
C GLU A 41 -7.06 -15.35 -10.00
N GLN A 42 -6.03 -14.57 -10.33
CA GLN A 42 -6.09 -13.50 -11.34
C GLN A 42 -5.99 -14.02 -12.78
N ALA A 43 -5.45 -15.22 -12.98
CA ALA A 43 -5.26 -15.81 -14.31
C ALA A 43 -6.56 -16.37 -14.94
N ASN A 44 -7.67 -16.40 -14.20
CA ASN A 44 -8.90 -17.07 -14.61
C ASN A 44 -9.87 -16.15 -15.37
N GLY A 45 -9.37 -15.31 -16.29
CA GLY A 45 -10.10 -14.70 -17.43
C GLY A 45 -11.41 -13.95 -17.18
N ARG A 46 -11.82 -13.75 -15.93
CA ARG A 46 -13.00 -13.00 -15.55
C ARG A 46 -12.55 -11.54 -15.51
N PHE A 47 -13.10 -10.71 -16.39
CA PHE A 47 -13.05 -9.27 -16.20
C PHE A 47 -13.81 -8.98 -14.89
N VAL A 48 -13.07 -8.89 -13.79
CA VAL A 48 -13.61 -8.46 -12.50
C VAL A 48 -13.57 -6.95 -12.52
N ASP A 49 -14.73 -6.32 -12.37
CA ASP A 49 -14.82 -4.88 -12.25
C ASP A 49 -14.00 -4.45 -11.01
N PRO A 50 -13.01 -3.54 -11.15
CA PRO A 50 -12.28 -2.98 -10.01
C PRO A 50 -13.20 -2.42 -8.92
N ALA A 51 -14.41 -1.95 -9.25
CA ALA A 51 -15.39 -1.50 -8.27
C ALA A 51 -15.90 -2.63 -7.35
N GLU A 52 -15.86 -3.88 -7.81
CA GLU A 52 -16.32 -5.07 -7.08
C GLU A 52 -15.19 -5.74 -6.28
N GLU A 53 -13.93 -5.34 -6.50
CA GLU A 53 -12.81 -5.82 -5.70
C GLU A 53 -12.72 -5.07 -4.37
N SER A 54 -12.87 -5.78 -3.25
CA SER A 54 -12.77 -5.20 -1.91
C SER A 54 -11.43 -4.52 -1.61
N ALA A 55 -10.37 -4.84 -2.37
CA ALA A 55 -9.06 -4.20 -2.26
C ALA A 55 -8.94 -2.90 -3.06
N GLN A 56 -9.81 -2.67 -4.04
CA GLN A 56 -9.82 -1.49 -4.91
C GLN A 56 -11.00 -0.56 -4.61
N ASN A 57 -12.06 -1.08 -4.00
CA ASN A 57 -13.23 -0.32 -3.59
C ASN A 57 -12.98 0.43 -2.27
N PHE A 58 -13.09 1.76 -2.33
CA PHE A 58 -13.14 2.67 -1.18
C PHE A 58 -14.46 3.48 -1.20
N PRO A 59 -14.92 4.07 -0.08
CA PRO A 59 -16.09 4.93 -0.09
C PRO A 59 -15.95 6.06 -1.12
N GLY A 60 -16.83 6.10 -2.12
CA GLY A 60 -16.77 7.05 -3.24
C GLY A 60 -15.97 6.58 -4.47
N SER A 61 -15.33 5.41 -4.41
CA SER A 61 -14.54 4.83 -5.50
C SER A 61 -15.36 4.47 -6.74
N ALA A 62 -16.65 4.20 -6.59
CA ALA A 62 -17.56 3.92 -7.71
C ALA A 62 -17.55 5.03 -8.78
N PHE A 63 -17.31 6.28 -8.38
CA PHE A 63 -17.15 7.39 -9.32
C PHE A 63 -15.89 7.23 -10.19
N PHE A 64 -14.80 6.66 -9.66
CA PHE A 64 -13.55 6.48 -10.37
C PHE A 64 -13.55 5.30 -11.35
N TYR A 65 -14.48 4.35 -11.18
CA TYR A 65 -14.60 3.17 -12.04
C TYR A 65 -15.75 3.25 -13.04
N ALA A 66 -16.59 4.29 -12.96
CA ALA A 66 -17.64 4.52 -13.93
C ALA A 66 -17.05 4.90 -15.31
N GLU A 67 -17.46 4.18 -16.35
CA GLU A 67 -17.07 4.50 -17.73
C GLU A 67 -17.45 5.95 -18.07
N GLY A 68 -16.49 6.70 -18.60
CA GLY A 68 -16.67 8.10 -18.98
C GLY A 68 -16.78 9.09 -17.82
N ALA A 69 -16.56 8.68 -16.56
CA ALA A 69 -16.60 9.60 -15.42
C ALA A 69 -15.58 10.74 -15.48
N PHE A 70 -14.48 10.52 -16.20
CA PHE A 70 -13.42 11.50 -16.45
C PHE A 70 -13.40 12.03 -17.87
N ASP A 71 -14.33 11.60 -18.73
CA ASP A 71 -14.43 12.16 -20.06
C ASP A 71 -14.83 13.63 -19.93
N PRO A 72 -14.10 14.56 -20.56
CA PRO A 72 -14.44 15.97 -20.50
C PRO A 72 -15.81 16.16 -21.13
N VAL A 73 -16.80 16.56 -20.32
CA VAL A 73 -18.14 16.87 -20.81
C VAL A 73 -18.01 18.06 -21.79
N PRO A 74 -18.39 17.90 -23.07
CA PRO A 74 -18.25 18.97 -24.05
C PRO A 74 -18.98 20.23 -23.58
N GLY A 75 -18.27 21.35 -23.47
CA GLY A 75 -18.83 22.64 -23.02
C GLY A 75 -18.81 22.85 -21.50
N VAL A 76 -18.20 21.95 -20.72
CA VAL A 76 -17.93 22.17 -19.29
C VAL A 76 -16.44 22.47 -19.10
N ASP A 77 -16.14 23.66 -18.61
CA ASP A 77 -14.78 24.00 -18.17
C ASP A 77 -14.40 23.09 -17.00
N THR A 78 -13.25 22.41 -17.10
CA THR A 78 -12.71 21.65 -15.97
C THR A 78 -12.51 22.59 -14.80
N VAL A 79 -13.14 22.30 -13.66
CA VAL A 79 -13.03 23.13 -12.47
C VAL A 79 -11.58 23.11 -12.01
N LYS A 80 -10.84 24.19 -12.34
CA LYS A 80 -9.53 24.44 -11.77
C LYS A 80 -9.74 24.75 -10.29
N SER A 81 -9.57 23.72 -9.45
CA SER A 81 -9.51 23.94 -8.02
C SER A 81 -8.33 24.87 -7.72
N GLU A 82 -8.59 26.02 -7.12
CA GLU A 82 -7.53 26.89 -6.60
C GLU A 82 -6.63 26.16 -5.58
N HIS A 83 -7.20 25.13 -4.94
CA HIS A 83 -6.62 24.49 -3.77
C HIS A 83 -5.84 23.20 -4.09
N VAL A 84 -6.01 22.60 -5.28
CA VAL A 84 -5.32 21.36 -5.67
C VAL A 84 -4.69 21.55 -7.05
N LEU A 85 -3.41 21.23 -7.19
CA LEU A 85 -2.72 21.29 -8.48
C LEU A 85 -3.43 20.42 -9.52
N GLY A 86 -3.67 20.96 -10.71
CA GLY A 86 -4.10 20.16 -11.86
C GLY A 86 -3.07 19.09 -12.18
N LEU A 87 -3.50 17.93 -12.67
CA LEU A 87 -2.63 16.77 -12.92
C LEU A 87 -1.50 17.11 -13.90
N GLU A 88 -1.75 18.00 -14.85
CA GLU A 88 -0.78 18.55 -15.80
C GLU A 88 0.31 19.42 -15.15
N ALA A 89 0.04 20.00 -13.97
CA ALA A 89 1.00 20.79 -13.20
C ALA A 89 1.80 19.92 -12.22
N VAL A 90 1.36 18.68 -11.96
CA VAL A 90 2.07 17.75 -11.07
C VAL A 90 3.26 17.14 -11.80
N LYS A 91 4.45 17.65 -11.49
CA LYS A 91 5.70 17.05 -11.97
C LYS A 91 5.98 15.75 -11.22
N ALA A 92 5.99 14.64 -11.95
CA ALA A 92 6.42 13.34 -11.43
C ALA A 92 7.82 13.43 -10.81
N ALA A 93 8.04 12.67 -9.72
CA ALA A 93 9.37 12.49 -9.18
C ALA A 93 10.28 11.80 -10.21
N PRO A 94 11.58 12.12 -10.28
CA PRO A 94 12.48 11.39 -11.17
C PRO A 94 12.51 9.91 -10.80
N ALA A 95 12.48 8.99 -11.76
CA ALA A 95 12.67 7.57 -11.45
C ALA A 95 14.06 7.32 -10.85
N ALA A 96 14.12 6.49 -9.81
CA ALA A 96 15.37 6.11 -9.15
C ALA A 96 15.25 4.68 -8.61
N ILE A 97 16.33 3.91 -8.69
CA ILE A 97 16.39 2.56 -8.12
C ILE A 97 16.97 2.65 -6.72
N PHE A 98 16.25 2.12 -5.74
CA PHE A 98 16.64 2.09 -4.34
C PHE A 98 17.23 0.72 -3.98
N ARG A 99 18.41 0.44 -4.55
CA ARG A 99 19.12 -0.83 -4.32
C ARG A 99 20.04 -0.73 -3.11
N GLY A 100 19.88 -1.65 -2.15
CA GLY A 100 20.79 -1.77 -1.01
C GLY A 100 22.19 -2.22 -1.45
N MET A 101 23.22 -1.81 -0.70
CA MET A 101 24.60 -2.24 -0.98
C MET A 101 24.81 -3.74 -0.75
N SER A 102 24.01 -4.34 0.13
CA SER A 102 23.98 -5.78 0.39
C SER A 102 22.57 -6.34 0.23
N ALA A 103 22.47 -7.68 0.16
CA ALA A 103 21.18 -8.35 0.18
C ALA A 103 20.41 -8.06 1.48
N LEU A 104 21.12 -7.92 2.60
CA LEU A 104 20.52 -7.56 3.89
C LEU A 104 19.98 -6.12 3.87
N ASP A 105 20.72 -5.16 3.31
CA ASP A 105 20.24 -3.77 3.17
C ASP A 105 19.00 -3.72 2.26
N SER A 106 19.02 -4.46 1.15
CA SER A 106 17.87 -4.53 0.23
C SER A 106 16.64 -5.14 0.90
N TYR A 107 16.83 -6.19 1.70
CA TYR A 107 15.76 -6.78 2.50
C TYR A 107 15.21 -5.80 3.54
N ARG A 108 16.08 -5.04 4.23
CA ARG A 108 15.68 -4.04 5.22
C ARG A 108 14.87 -2.92 4.57
N ALA A 109 15.35 -2.36 3.47
CA ALA A 109 14.63 -1.32 2.71
C ALA A 109 13.22 -1.80 2.31
N LEU A 110 13.13 -3.01 1.75
CA LEU A 110 11.86 -3.63 1.38
C LEU A 110 10.94 -3.78 2.58
N ASN A 111 11.43 -4.32 3.70
CA ASN A 111 10.63 -4.54 4.89
C ASN A 111 10.16 -3.22 5.53
N CYS A 112 11.03 -2.22 5.61
CA CYS A 112 10.67 -0.90 6.15
C CYS A 112 9.62 -0.20 5.29
N LEU A 113 9.78 -0.20 3.97
CA LEU A 113 8.79 0.39 3.07
C LEU A 113 7.46 -0.37 3.11
N THR A 114 7.51 -1.71 3.17
CA THR A 114 6.33 -2.56 3.33
C THR A 114 5.56 -2.22 4.61
N SER A 115 6.25 -2.09 5.75
CA SER A 115 5.63 -1.68 7.01
C SER A 115 4.93 -0.33 6.88
N ALA A 116 5.59 0.66 6.27
CA ALA A 116 5.00 1.98 6.08
C ALA A 116 3.72 1.92 5.26
N ILE A 117 3.74 1.23 4.11
CA ILE A 117 2.57 1.08 3.25
C ILE A 117 1.45 0.32 3.98
N TYR A 118 1.77 -0.77 4.67
CA TYR A 118 0.78 -1.58 5.36
C TYR A 118 0.07 -0.78 6.46
N TYR A 119 0.81 -0.13 7.35
CA TYR A 119 0.19 0.54 8.49
C TYR A 119 -0.52 1.86 8.11
N GLU A 120 -0.14 2.48 7.00
CA GLU A 120 -0.73 3.75 6.55
C GLU A 120 -1.84 3.57 5.50
N ALA A 121 -1.79 2.49 4.71
CA ALA A 121 -2.60 2.34 3.51
C ALA A 121 -3.05 0.90 3.20
N ALA A 122 -3.01 -0.05 4.15
CA ALA A 122 -3.46 -1.43 3.89
C ALA A 122 -4.93 -1.55 3.43
N ASN A 123 -5.78 -0.61 3.87
CA ASN A 123 -7.21 -0.54 3.52
C ASN A 123 -7.47 0.44 2.37
N GLU A 124 -6.43 1.02 1.78
CA GLU A 124 -6.53 1.87 0.59
C GLU A 124 -6.40 1.04 -0.68
N PRO A 125 -6.92 1.53 -1.82
CA PRO A 125 -6.64 0.95 -3.12
C PRO A 125 -5.13 0.91 -3.41
N ASP A 126 -4.73 0.08 -4.37
CA ASP A 126 -3.32 -0.02 -4.80
C ASP A 126 -2.71 1.33 -5.20
N GLU A 127 -3.52 2.27 -5.69
CA GLU A 127 -3.12 3.65 -5.95
C GLU A 127 -2.74 4.42 -4.67
N GLY A 128 -3.48 4.22 -3.57
CA GLY A 128 -3.16 4.82 -2.27
C GLY A 128 -1.88 4.25 -1.65
N GLN A 129 -1.66 2.94 -1.81
CA GLN A 129 -0.42 2.30 -1.39
C GLN A 129 0.79 2.83 -2.19
N ARG A 130 0.65 2.96 -3.51
CA ARG A 130 1.68 3.56 -4.39
C ARG A 130 1.96 5.02 -4.02
N ALA A 131 0.93 5.78 -3.65
CA ALA A 131 1.04 7.16 -3.21
C ALA A 131 1.88 7.30 -1.92
N VAL A 132 1.59 6.48 -0.90
CA VAL A 132 2.39 6.46 0.35
C VAL A 132 3.82 6.02 0.07
N ALA A 133 4.01 4.99 -0.76
CA ALA A 133 5.34 4.52 -1.14
C ALA A 133 6.18 5.65 -1.79
N GLN A 134 5.57 6.38 -2.74
CA GLN A 134 6.22 7.48 -3.43
C GLN A 134 6.59 8.63 -2.47
N VAL A 135 5.73 8.95 -1.49
CA VAL A 135 6.06 9.96 -0.46
C VAL A 135 7.28 9.56 0.35
N VAL A 136 7.37 8.30 0.79
CA VAL A 136 8.55 7.80 1.53
C VAL A 136 9.82 7.95 0.70
N LEU A 137 9.78 7.54 -0.58
CA LEU A 137 10.94 7.62 -1.48
C LEU A 137 11.29 9.06 -1.86
N ASN A 138 10.30 9.96 -1.94
CA ASN A 138 10.51 11.39 -2.09
C ASN A 138 11.26 11.97 -0.88
N ARG A 139 10.90 11.55 0.34
CA ARG A 139 11.61 11.96 1.57
C ARG A 139 13.06 11.48 1.56
N VAL A 140 13.34 10.23 1.20
CA VAL A 140 14.72 9.69 1.10
C VAL A 140 15.62 10.53 0.19
N ARG A 141 15.02 11.18 -0.81
CA ARG A 141 15.74 12.00 -1.80
C ARG A 141 15.82 13.48 -1.45
N SER A 142 15.21 13.91 -0.35
CA SER A 142 15.22 15.30 0.07
C SER A 142 16.10 15.48 1.31
N PRO A 143 16.97 16.51 1.34
CA PRO A 143 17.88 16.78 2.46
C PRO A 143 17.18 17.17 3.77
N LEU A 144 15.85 17.32 3.75
CA LEU A 144 15.03 17.57 4.94
C LEU A 144 14.74 16.28 5.75
N TRP A 145 15.03 15.10 5.19
CA TRP A 145 14.75 13.81 5.83
C TRP A 145 15.99 12.90 5.82
N PRO A 146 15.98 11.80 6.59
CA PRO A 146 17.02 10.79 6.51
C PRO A 146 17.16 10.21 5.09
N ASN A 147 18.40 9.93 4.68
CA ASN A 147 18.75 9.45 3.34
C ASN A 147 18.68 7.91 3.18
N SER A 148 17.86 7.24 4.01
CA SER A 148 17.60 5.79 3.94
C SER A 148 16.13 5.49 4.17
N VAL A 149 15.64 4.38 3.60
CA VAL A 149 14.22 4.03 3.66
C VAL A 149 13.80 3.77 5.11
N CYS A 150 14.57 2.94 5.82
CA CYS A 150 14.29 2.67 7.23
C CYS A 150 14.49 3.91 8.11
N GLY A 151 15.42 4.81 7.74
CA GLY A 151 15.62 6.09 8.42
C GLY A 151 14.39 6.97 8.35
N VAL A 152 13.75 7.09 7.18
CA VAL A 152 12.50 7.85 7.01
C VAL A 152 11.35 7.19 7.78
N VAL A 153 11.19 5.88 7.66
CA VAL A 153 10.05 5.15 8.25
C VAL A 153 10.07 5.16 9.77
N TYR A 154 11.25 5.06 10.38
CA TYR A 154 11.38 5.04 11.84
C TYR A 154 11.88 6.35 12.43
N GLN A 155 11.85 7.44 11.67
CA GLN A 155 12.26 8.76 12.15
C GLN A 155 11.42 9.18 13.36
N GLY A 156 12.10 9.57 14.44
CA GLY A 156 11.45 10.01 15.68
C GLY A 156 11.10 8.88 16.64
N SER A 157 11.27 7.62 16.24
CA SER A 157 10.98 6.47 17.12
C SER A 157 11.86 6.40 18.37
N GLU A 158 13.02 7.06 18.33
CA GLU A 158 13.95 7.24 19.44
C GLU A 158 13.52 8.30 20.45
N ARG A 159 12.59 9.20 20.09
CA ARG A 159 12.14 10.29 20.94
C ARG A 159 11.26 9.78 22.06
N THR A 160 11.28 10.43 23.22
CA THR A 160 10.49 10.05 24.41
C THR A 160 9.04 10.55 24.38
N ASP A 161 8.74 11.54 23.54
CA ASP A 161 7.47 12.28 23.47
C ASP A 161 6.41 11.68 22.52
N PHE A 162 6.67 10.50 21.96
CA PHE A 162 5.78 9.79 21.02
C PHE A 162 5.50 10.53 19.71
N HIS A 163 6.27 11.58 19.38
CA HIS A 163 6.17 12.30 18.12
C HIS A 163 6.97 11.61 17.01
N CYS A 164 6.42 10.55 16.47
CA CYS A 164 7.06 9.74 15.43
C CYS A 164 6.50 10.09 14.06
N GLN A 165 7.35 10.02 13.03
CA GLN A 165 6.95 10.37 11.67
C GLN A 165 5.80 9.50 11.16
N PHE A 166 5.83 8.22 11.52
CA PHE A 166 4.74 7.29 11.33
C PHE A 166 4.31 6.77 12.70
N THR A 167 3.02 6.88 13.01
CA THR A 167 2.51 6.62 14.37
C THR A 167 2.63 5.14 14.75
N PHE A 168 2.56 4.23 13.78
CA PHE A 168 2.68 2.78 14.02
C PHE A 168 4.04 2.39 14.64
N SER A 169 5.08 3.19 14.39
CA SER A 169 6.40 3.02 14.99
C SER A 169 6.39 3.32 16.49
N CYS A 170 5.35 4.01 16.97
CA CYS A 170 5.25 4.60 18.30
C CYS A 170 3.94 4.36 19.07
N ASP A 171 3.07 3.48 18.61
CA ASP A 171 1.77 3.22 19.25
C ASP A 171 1.58 1.73 19.66
N GLY A 172 2.58 0.88 19.38
CA GLY A 172 2.52 -0.56 19.61
C GLY A 172 1.79 -1.37 18.54
N SER A 173 1.40 -0.77 17.43
CA SER A 173 0.75 -1.47 16.32
C SER A 173 1.62 -2.57 15.71
N MET A 174 2.95 -2.43 15.76
CA MET A 174 3.91 -3.45 15.33
C MET A 174 3.98 -4.70 16.21
N ALA A 175 3.36 -4.70 17.40
CA ALA A 175 3.32 -5.88 18.27
C ALA A 175 2.30 -6.94 17.80
N ARG A 176 1.39 -6.56 16.89
CA ARG A 176 0.35 -7.44 16.35
C ARG A 176 0.83 -8.05 15.03
N MET A 177 0.52 -9.33 14.82
CA MET A 177 0.80 -10.00 13.55
C MET A 177 0.00 -9.36 12.41
N PRO A 178 0.65 -8.93 11.31
CA PRO A 178 -0.05 -8.40 10.15
C PRO A 178 -0.96 -9.43 9.48
N VAL A 179 -2.02 -8.95 8.83
CA VAL A 179 -2.85 -9.79 7.96
C VAL A 179 -2.04 -10.16 6.72
N ALA A 180 -1.82 -11.46 6.50
CA ALA A 180 -0.89 -11.95 5.48
C ALA A 180 -1.20 -11.45 4.07
N ALA A 181 -2.48 -11.43 3.67
CA ALA A 181 -2.88 -10.97 2.33
C ALA A 181 -2.59 -9.47 2.12
N ALA A 182 -2.95 -8.61 3.08
CA ALA A 182 -2.70 -7.17 2.99
C ALA A 182 -1.19 -6.85 3.06
N TRP A 183 -0.43 -7.60 3.88
CA TRP A 183 1.03 -7.49 3.91
C TRP A 183 1.67 -7.86 2.57
N ALA A 184 1.20 -8.94 1.93
CA ALA A 184 1.69 -9.35 0.62
C ALA A 184 1.42 -8.27 -0.44
N ARG A 185 0.24 -7.64 -0.44
CA ARG A 185 -0.08 -6.51 -1.33
C ARG A 185 0.89 -5.33 -1.10
N ALA A 186 1.03 -4.89 0.15
CA ALA A 186 1.93 -3.80 0.51
C ALA A 186 3.39 -4.09 0.10
N ARG A 187 3.82 -5.35 0.24
CA ARG A 187 5.17 -5.78 -0.15
C ARG A 187 5.39 -5.73 -1.66
N ARG A 188 4.39 -6.11 -2.47
CA ARG A 188 4.49 -5.99 -3.93
C ARG A 188 4.66 -4.54 -4.34
N VAL A 189 3.83 -3.64 -3.81
CA VAL A 189 3.92 -2.19 -4.08
C VAL A 189 5.27 -1.63 -3.64
N ALA A 190 5.76 -2.03 -2.46
CA ALA A 190 7.09 -1.64 -1.98
C ALA A 190 8.20 -2.08 -2.93
N GLN A 191 8.16 -3.33 -3.39
CA GLN A 191 9.14 -3.89 -4.31
C GLN A 191 9.17 -3.13 -5.64
N ASP A 192 7.99 -2.83 -6.20
CA ASP A 192 7.84 -2.08 -7.44
C ASP A 192 8.40 -0.66 -7.31
N ALA A 193 8.06 0.04 -6.23
CA ALA A 193 8.55 1.38 -5.95
C ALA A 193 10.08 1.42 -5.79
N LEU A 194 10.67 0.47 -5.04
CA LEU A 194 12.13 0.37 -4.88
C LEU A 194 12.86 0.05 -6.20
N ASN A 195 12.19 -0.66 -7.12
CA ASN A 195 12.69 -0.94 -8.46
C ASN A 195 12.53 0.25 -9.43
N GLY A 196 12.03 1.40 -8.95
CA GLY A 196 11.96 2.65 -9.68
C GLY A 196 10.63 2.93 -10.36
N GLN A 197 9.57 2.18 -10.03
CA GLN A 197 8.21 2.55 -10.43
C GLN A 197 7.83 3.87 -9.75
N VAL A 198 7.51 4.88 -10.56
CA VAL A 198 7.12 6.20 -10.07
C VAL A 198 5.62 6.35 -10.13
N TYR A 199 5.02 6.77 -9.02
CA TYR A 199 3.62 7.13 -8.99
C TYR A 199 3.44 8.63 -9.25
N ALA A 200 3.24 8.98 -10.53
CA ALA A 200 3.20 10.36 -11.01
C ALA A 200 2.13 11.26 -10.35
N PRO A 201 0.91 10.80 -10.02
CA PRO A 201 -0.16 11.66 -9.49
C PRO A 201 0.17 12.39 -8.18
N VAL A 202 1.08 11.86 -7.35
CA VAL A 202 1.54 12.56 -6.13
C VAL A 202 2.80 13.40 -6.34
N GLY A 203 3.41 13.34 -7.52
CA GLY A 203 4.59 14.12 -7.89
C GLY A 203 5.68 14.14 -6.82
N LEU A 204 5.97 15.34 -6.32
CA LEU A 204 6.98 15.61 -5.29
C LEU A 204 6.38 15.76 -3.88
N ALA A 205 5.21 15.17 -3.63
CA ALA A 205 4.60 15.20 -2.31
C ALA A 205 5.51 14.55 -1.27
N THR A 206 5.59 15.18 -0.11
CA THR A 206 6.38 14.73 1.06
C THR A 206 5.53 14.63 2.32
N HIS A 207 4.27 15.07 2.26
CA HIS A 207 3.34 15.04 3.36
C HIS A 207 1.99 14.54 2.88
N TYR A 208 1.23 13.93 3.77
CA TYR A 208 -0.17 13.61 3.55
C TYR A 208 -0.90 13.55 4.88
N HIS A 209 -2.22 13.62 4.83
CA HIS A 209 -3.08 13.29 5.96
C HIS A 209 -4.39 12.69 5.46
N THR A 210 -5.12 12.01 6.36
CA THR A 210 -6.43 11.47 6.03
C THR A 210 -7.46 12.57 5.92
N LEU A 211 -8.52 12.35 5.15
CA LEU A 211 -9.67 13.28 5.03
C LEU A 211 -10.39 13.52 6.36
N ALA A 212 -10.19 12.64 7.36
CA ALA A 212 -10.84 12.71 8.67
C ALA A 212 -10.22 13.76 9.61
N VAL A 213 -9.04 14.31 9.28
CA VAL A 213 -8.32 15.26 10.13
C VAL A 213 -7.85 16.48 9.34
N ARG A 214 -7.69 17.61 10.01
CA ARG A 214 -7.09 18.84 9.44
C ARG A 214 -5.94 19.32 10.32
N PRO A 215 -4.70 18.88 10.05
CA PRO A 215 -3.55 19.31 10.82
C PRO A 215 -3.19 20.76 10.51
N VAL A 216 -2.71 21.52 11.51
CA VAL A 216 -2.40 22.96 11.35
C VAL A 216 -1.39 23.21 10.23
N TRP A 217 -0.42 22.31 10.06
CA TRP A 217 0.61 22.42 9.03
C TRP A 217 0.10 22.27 7.60
N SER A 218 -1.09 21.68 7.35
CA SER A 218 -1.53 21.48 5.96
C SER A 218 -1.82 22.80 5.25
N SER A 219 -2.21 23.83 6.00
CA SER A 219 -2.46 25.18 5.48
C SER A 219 -1.21 25.90 4.93
N SER A 220 -0.01 25.49 5.35
CA SER A 220 1.25 26.09 4.88
C SER A 220 1.90 25.32 3.73
N LEU A 221 1.28 24.22 3.29
CA LEU A 221 1.75 23.39 2.18
C LEU A 221 0.85 23.52 0.96
N GLN A 222 1.35 23.10 -0.20
CA GLN A 222 0.54 23.08 -1.42
C GLN A 222 -0.03 21.68 -1.65
N ALA A 223 -1.36 21.55 -1.74
CA ALA A 223 -1.98 20.27 -2.05
C ALA A 223 -1.73 19.89 -3.51
N VAL A 224 -1.39 18.62 -3.71
CA VAL A 224 -0.99 18.06 -5.00
C VAL A 224 -2.08 17.16 -5.56
N ALA A 225 -2.61 16.25 -4.74
CA ALA A 225 -3.61 15.28 -5.16
C ALA A 225 -4.43 14.78 -3.96
N VAL A 226 -5.61 14.25 -4.26
CA VAL A 226 -6.41 13.45 -3.32
C VAL A 226 -6.51 12.05 -3.89
N ILE A 227 -6.08 11.05 -3.13
CA ILE A 227 -6.02 9.64 -3.58
C ILE A 227 -6.52 8.77 -2.44
N GLY A 228 -7.57 8.00 -2.71
CA GLY A 228 -8.29 7.27 -1.68
C GLY A 228 -8.72 8.20 -0.55
N ALA A 229 -8.45 7.84 0.70
CA ALA A 229 -8.79 8.65 1.87
C ALA A 229 -7.73 9.69 2.26
N HIS A 230 -6.76 10.00 1.39
CA HIS A 230 -5.61 10.85 1.71
C HIS A 230 -5.50 12.08 0.81
N ILE A 231 -5.12 13.22 1.40
CA ILE A 231 -4.69 14.42 0.68
C ILE A 231 -3.17 14.50 0.75
N PHE A 232 -2.52 14.65 -0.40
CA PHE A 232 -1.07 14.71 -0.55
C PHE A 232 -0.59 16.15 -0.77
N TYR A 233 0.53 16.51 -0.15
CA TYR A 233 1.06 17.86 -0.15
C TYR A 233 2.56 17.89 -0.44
N ARG A 234 2.98 18.96 -1.13
CA ARG A 234 4.40 19.32 -1.31
C ARG A 234 4.72 20.61 -0.57
N ASN A 235 6.01 20.78 -0.27
CA ASN A 235 6.52 22.04 0.28
C ASN A 235 6.32 23.19 -0.71
N PRO A 236 6.05 24.43 -0.25
CA PRO A 236 6.11 25.60 -1.11
C PRO A 236 7.57 25.96 -1.44
N GLY A 237 7.75 26.77 -2.49
CA GLY A 237 9.06 27.30 -2.89
C GLY A 237 10.05 26.22 -3.35
N PHE A 238 11.35 26.46 -3.13
CA PHE A 238 12.44 25.60 -3.62
C PHE A 238 12.30 24.14 -3.17
N ASN A 239 11.94 23.92 -1.90
CA ASN A 239 11.81 22.58 -1.29
C ASN A 239 10.69 21.72 -1.90
N GLY A 240 9.80 22.29 -2.72
CA GLY A 240 8.79 21.56 -3.48
C GLY A 240 9.13 21.35 -4.95
N THR A 241 10.32 21.76 -5.40
CA THR A 241 10.79 21.62 -6.78
C THR A 241 11.69 20.40 -6.92
N ALA A 242 11.77 19.84 -8.14
CA ALA A 242 12.62 18.66 -8.40
C ALA A 242 14.10 18.89 -8.07
N ALA A 243 14.57 20.15 -8.10
CA ALA A 243 15.95 20.51 -7.77
C ALA A 243 16.30 20.31 -6.30
N ALA A 244 15.32 20.36 -5.38
CA ALA A 244 15.54 20.10 -3.96
C ALA A 244 15.70 18.61 -3.63
N PHE A 245 15.31 17.71 -4.54
CA PHE A 245 15.38 16.25 -4.34
C PHE A 245 16.71 15.69 -4.85
N SER A 246 17.81 16.23 -4.32
CA SER A 246 19.18 15.97 -4.76
C SER A 246 19.89 14.84 -3.99
N ASP A 247 19.32 14.35 -2.89
CA ASP A 247 19.98 13.33 -2.09
C ASP A 247 19.96 11.98 -2.82
N VAL A 248 21.07 11.27 -2.69
CA VAL A 248 21.29 9.96 -3.30
C VAL A 248 21.14 8.89 -2.23
N TYR A 249 20.30 7.89 -2.52
CA TYR A 249 20.18 6.71 -1.69
C TYR A 249 21.49 5.90 -1.74
N LEU A 250 22.23 5.87 -0.63
CA LEU A 250 23.53 5.21 -0.55
C LEU A 250 23.43 3.68 -0.37
N GLY A 251 22.22 3.12 -0.27
CA GLY A 251 22.02 1.68 -0.11
C GLY A 251 22.36 1.13 1.28
N ARG A 252 22.55 1.98 2.30
CA ARG A 252 22.82 1.57 3.68
C ARG A 252 21.56 1.66 4.53
N GLU A 253 21.06 0.53 5.01
CA GLU A 253 19.91 0.45 5.90
C GLU A 253 20.37 0.00 7.30
N THR A 254 20.95 0.92 8.07
CA THR A 254 21.46 0.62 9.41
C THR A 254 20.35 0.36 10.43
N ILE A 255 19.16 0.92 10.20
CA ILE A 255 17.96 0.74 11.01
C ILE A 255 17.15 -0.42 10.44
N SER A 256 16.53 -1.24 11.30
CA SER A 256 15.70 -2.38 10.88
C SER A 256 14.32 -2.41 11.55
N GLY A 257 14.02 -1.42 12.40
CA GLY A 257 12.83 -1.36 13.23
C GLY A 257 12.81 -0.06 14.06
N PRO A 258 11.71 0.22 14.79
CA PRO A 258 11.65 1.37 15.68
C PRO A 258 12.69 1.24 16.81
N ALA A 259 13.25 2.37 17.24
CA ALA A 259 14.30 2.39 18.27
C ALA A 259 13.81 1.88 19.65
N ARG A 260 12.52 2.03 19.96
CA ARG A 260 11.91 1.42 21.15
C ARG A 260 11.38 0.03 20.81
N THR A 261 12.16 -1.01 21.12
CA THR A 261 11.83 -2.42 20.84
C THR A 261 10.83 -3.04 21.82
N SER A 262 10.31 -2.28 22.78
CA SER A 262 9.31 -2.78 23.73
C SER A 262 8.31 -1.68 24.05
N TRP A 263 7.26 -1.59 23.24
CA TRP A 263 5.96 -1.25 23.82
C TRP A 263 5.77 -2.22 24.98
N PRO A 264 5.54 -1.76 26.22
CA PRO A 264 5.11 -2.69 27.25
C PRO A 264 3.90 -3.39 26.64
N ALA A 265 4.00 -4.72 26.46
CA ALA A 265 2.87 -5.50 25.99
C ALA A 265 1.68 -5.03 26.81
N LYS A 266 0.63 -4.49 26.16
CA LYS A 266 -0.61 -4.18 26.90
C LYS A 266 -0.89 -5.42 27.72
N PRO A 267 -1.02 -5.32 29.07
CA PRO A 267 -1.32 -6.49 29.87
C PRO A 267 -2.60 -7.07 29.30
N VAL A 268 -2.48 -8.23 28.67
CA VAL A 268 -3.61 -8.98 28.13
C VAL A 268 -4.52 -9.19 29.33
N GLN A 269 -5.69 -8.55 29.31
CA GLN A 269 -6.63 -8.76 30.39
C GLN A 269 -7.01 -10.24 30.34
N PRO A 270 -7.16 -10.95 31.48
CA PRO A 270 -7.49 -12.39 31.46
C PRO A 270 -8.70 -12.75 30.61
N VAL A 271 -9.57 -11.78 30.31
CA VAL A 271 -10.72 -11.94 29.41
C VAL A 271 -10.35 -12.22 27.95
N GLU A 272 -9.15 -11.84 27.50
CA GLU A 272 -8.65 -12.11 26.13
C GLU A 272 -7.94 -13.47 26.04
N MET A 273 -7.50 -14.04 27.17
CA MET A 273 -6.92 -15.40 27.24
C MET A 273 -7.98 -16.51 27.29
N LEU A 274 -9.24 -16.17 27.57
CA LEU A 274 -10.36 -17.10 27.66
C LEU A 274 -11.21 -17.17 26.37
N GLY A 275 -10.82 -16.43 25.33
CA GLY A 275 -11.43 -16.48 24.01
C GLY A 275 -10.97 -17.67 23.17
N ALA A 276 -11.06 -18.90 23.70
CA ALA A 276 -11.24 -20.02 22.79
C ALA A 276 -12.56 -19.76 22.03
N PRO A 277 -12.62 -19.92 20.70
CA PRO A 277 -13.89 -19.82 20.01
C PRO A 277 -14.79 -20.94 20.53
N TYR A 278 -15.71 -20.59 21.42
CA TYR A 278 -16.83 -21.45 21.73
C TYR A 278 -17.65 -21.53 20.45
N MET A 279 -17.40 -22.57 19.66
CA MET A 279 -18.26 -23.00 18.59
C MET A 279 -19.42 -23.73 19.28
N PRO A 280 -20.63 -23.15 19.40
CA PRO A 280 -21.76 -23.93 19.87
C PRO A 280 -21.93 -25.14 18.92
N PRO A 281 -22.32 -26.32 19.42
CA PRO A 281 -22.63 -27.44 18.55
C PRO A 281 -23.70 -26.98 17.56
N ALA A 282 -23.45 -27.22 16.27
CA ALA A 282 -24.37 -26.88 15.21
C ALA A 282 -25.71 -27.60 15.44
N THR A 283 -26.66 -26.91 16.04
CA THR A 283 -28.06 -27.28 15.90
C THR A 283 -28.44 -26.96 14.46
N ALA A 284 -28.74 -28.01 13.70
CA ALA A 284 -29.25 -27.90 12.35
C ALA A 284 -30.52 -27.04 12.38
N LEU A 285 -30.40 -25.78 11.95
CA LEU A 285 -31.55 -24.97 11.62
C LEU A 285 -32.20 -25.59 10.38
N PRO A 286 -33.54 -25.70 10.31
CA PRO A 286 -34.21 -26.18 9.13
C PRO A 286 -33.89 -25.25 7.95
N ALA A 287 -33.55 -25.84 6.81
CA ALA A 287 -33.26 -25.13 5.58
C ALA A 287 -34.42 -24.17 5.23
N PRO A 288 -34.14 -22.92 4.84
CA PRO A 288 -35.19 -22.05 4.32
C PRO A 288 -35.75 -22.66 3.03
N SER A 289 -37.07 -22.85 2.98
CA SER A 289 -37.75 -23.30 1.77
C SER A 289 -37.51 -22.29 0.64
N ALA A 290 -37.08 -22.78 -0.51
CA ALA A 290 -36.96 -21.99 -1.72
C ALA A 290 -38.30 -21.34 -2.07
N ALA A 291 -38.40 -20.02 -1.94
CA ALA A 291 -39.43 -19.24 -2.60
C ALA A 291 -39.11 -19.21 -4.11
N PRO A 292 -40.13 -19.22 -4.99
CA PRO A 292 -39.90 -19.26 -6.43
C PRO A 292 -39.24 -17.94 -6.87
N VAL A 293 -38.13 -18.08 -7.60
CA VAL A 293 -37.47 -17.01 -8.34
C VAL A 293 -38.43 -16.45 -9.39
N THR A 294 -38.96 -15.25 -9.15
CA THR A 294 -39.50 -14.40 -10.21
C THR A 294 -38.32 -13.85 -10.99
N GLY A 295 -38.18 -14.28 -12.25
CA GLY A 295 -37.12 -13.83 -13.15
C GLY A 295 -37.14 -12.31 -13.30
N TRP A 296 -36.00 -11.68 -13.04
CA TRP A 296 -35.80 -10.27 -13.31
C TRP A 296 -35.63 -10.09 -14.82
N SER A 297 -36.60 -9.46 -15.46
CA SER A 297 -36.51 -9.01 -16.84
C SER A 297 -35.98 -7.58 -16.84
N ALA A 298 -34.96 -7.31 -17.65
CA ALA A 298 -34.39 -5.98 -17.80
C ALA A 298 -35.48 -4.98 -18.25
N PRO A 299 -35.63 -3.81 -17.60
CA PRO A 299 -36.55 -2.80 -18.09
C PRO A 299 -36.01 -2.19 -19.39
N ALA A 300 -36.90 -1.99 -20.36
CA ALA A 300 -36.59 -1.27 -21.59
C ALA A 300 -36.20 0.19 -21.28
N ALA A 301 -35.21 0.70 -22.01
CA ALA A 301 -34.71 2.07 -21.87
C ALA A 301 -35.85 3.10 -22.03
N PRO A 302 -35.97 4.10 -21.12
CA PRO A 302 -36.93 5.17 -21.32
C PRO A 302 -36.42 6.16 -22.37
N ALA A 303 -37.34 6.57 -23.25
CA ALA A 303 -37.16 7.68 -24.15
C ALA A 303 -37.28 9.02 -23.40
N ALA A 304 -36.32 9.92 -23.66
CA ALA A 304 -36.26 11.34 -23.32
C ALA A 304 -36.17 11.73 -21.81
N PRO A 305 -35.48 12.84 -21.47
CA PRO A 305 -35.22 13.22 -20.09
C PRO A 305 -36.43 13.90 -19.46
N GLN A 306 -36.87 13.38 -18.31
CA GLN A 306 -37.81 14.08 -17.42
C GLN A 306 -37.03 14.65 -16.23
N ASP A 307 -37.01 15.99 -16.12
CA ASP A 307 -36.44 16.78 -15.02
C ASP A 307 -37.29 16.68 -13.74
N SER A 308 -37.54 15.46 -13.28
CA SER A 308 -38.26 15.21 -12.02
C SER A 308 -37.47 14.23 -11.16
N LEU A 309 -36.28 14.66 -10.73
CA LEU A 309 -35.58 13.97 -9.64
C LEU A 309 -36.20 14.39 -8.30
N PRO A 310 -36.44 13.46 -7.36
CA PRO A 310 -36.93 13.79 -6.04
C PRO A 310 -35.93 14.68 -5.28
N GLU A 311 -36.42 15.70 -4.58
CA GLU A 311 -35.57 16.55 -3.73
C GLU A 311 -34.91 15.73 -2.63
N SER A 312 -33.61 15.98 -2.41
CA SER A 312 -32.80 15.31 -1.40
C SER A 312 -33.40 15.46 0.01
N THR A 313 -33.71 14.34 0.65
CA THR A 313 -34.16 14.24 2.06
C THR A 313 -33.03 14.51 3.08
N ILE A 314 -31.83 14.87 2.64
CA ILE A 314 -30.69 15.16 3.51
C ILE A 314 -30.92 16.49 4.23
N ARG A 315 -30.88 16.46 5.57
CA ARG A 315 -31.05 17.65 6.40
C ARG A 315 -30.01 18.72 6.03
N PRO A 316 -30.36 20.02 6.14
CA PRO A 316 -29.45 21.11 5.77
C PRO A 316 -28.06 21.01 6.42
N GLU A 317 -27.98 20.52 7.66
CA GLU A 317 -26.72 20.32 8.38
C GLU A 317 -25.79 19.25 7.76
N TYR A 318 -26.32 18.27 7.01
CA TYR A 318 -25.55 17.19 6.39
C TYR A 318 -25.38 17.37 4.88
N ARG A 319 -25.90 18.45 4.30
CA ARG A 319 -25.75 18.72 2.86
C ARG A 319 -24.29 18.88 2.43
N ASN A 320 -23.40 19.19 3.37
CA ASN A 320 -21.96 19.35 3.16
C ASN A 320 -21.13 18.22 3.79
N SER A 321 -21.73 17.18 4.38
CA SER A 321 -20.96 16.06 4.94
C SER A 321 -20.38 15.25 3.78
N GLY A 322 -19.09 15.45 3.48
CA GLY A 322 -18.41 14.85 2.33
C GLY A 322 -17.71 15.88 1.45
N ARG A 323 -17.96 17.18 1.63
CA ARG A 323 -17.04 18.20 1.11
C ARG A 323 -15.77 18.18 1.96
N PRO A 324 -14.58 18.12 1.35
CA PRO A 324 -13.34 18.32 2.07
C PRO A 324 -13.44 19.64 2.82
N LEU A 325 -13.14 19.62 4.11
CA LEU A 325 -12.94 20.85 4.86
C LEU A 325 -11.62 21.45 4.36
N ILE A 326 -11.70 22.23 3.28
CA ILE A 326 -10.66 23.18 2.84
C ILE A 326 -10.61 24.33 3.83
#